data_AF-A0A0G0ZWA2-F1
#
_entry.id   AF-A0A0G0ZWA2-F1
#
_cell.length_a   1.000
_cell.length_b   1.000
_cell.length_c   1.000
_cell.angle_alpha   90.00
_cell.angle_beta   90.00
_cell.angle_gamma   90.00
#
_symmetry.space_group_name_H-M   'P 1'
#
loop_
_entity.id
_entity.type
_entity.pdbx_description
1 polymer ?
#
loop_
_entity_poly.entity_id
_entity_poly.type
_entity_poly.pdbx_seq_one_letter_code
_entity_poly.pdbx_strand_id
1 'polypeptide(L)'
;MNLRLDKLQVFDSHCHPQFPQYNQDREEMLARAEDADISMVCVGTNLEMSQKAVELAEKHENIWASVGLHPNDFGELFEGDKISPQKTDAFLHLVNNKKVVAIGEIGLDYYRTPDKEHQKKQKEIFEFFINLAYQNQKPLIIHGRDSQTGSGGKAHGDIIEILNSAKNILYGGVAHSFTGSIDEAKKYLDLGFYLGFNGIITFTTHAA
;
A
#
# COMPACT_ATOMS: atom_id res chain seq x y z
N MET A 1 3.25 -42.58 0.71
CA MET A 1 3.79 -41.67 -0.33
C MET A 1 3.77 -40.27 0.28
N ASN A 2 4.90 -39.86 0.87
CA ASN A 2 5.02 -38.51 1.42
C ASN A 2 5.11 -37.55 0.23
N LEU A 3 3.97 -36.96 -0.14
CA LEU A 3 3.95 -35.76 -0.94
C LEU A 3 4.65 -34.67 -0.11
N ARG A 4 5.98 -34.61 -0.18
CA ARG A 4 6.67 -33.34 0.05
C ARG A 4 6.15 -32.45 -1.05
N LEU A 5 5.15 -31.63 -0.73
CA LEU A 5 4.91 -30.42 -1.49
C LEU A 5 6.26 -29.72 -1.52
N ASP A 6 6.86 -29.61 -2.72
CA ASP A 6 8.02 -28.75 -2.89
C ASP A 6 7.69 -27.41 -2.23
N LYS A 7 8.62 -26.87 -1.42
CA LYS A 7 8.36 -25.65 -0.64
C LYS A 7 7.80 -24.58 -1.59
N LEU A 8 6.56 -24.16 -1.34
CA LEU A 8 5.91 -23.14 -2.15
C LEU A 8 6.69 -21.84 -1.93
N GLN A 9 7.28 -21.28 -2.98
CA GLN A 9 7.93 -19.98 -2.88
C GLN A 9 6.85 -18.92 -2.71
N VAL A 10 6.73 -18.37 -1.50
CA VAL A 10 5.73 -17.35 -1.16
C VAL A 10 6.41 -15.98 -1.16
N PHE A 11 5.74 -15.02 -1.81
CA PHE A 11 6.11 -13.62 -1.76
C PHE A 11 4.99 -12.83 -1.10
N ASP A 12 5.23 -12.31 0.10
CA ASP A 12 4.30 -11.43 0.78
C ASP A 12 4.42 -10.01 0.21
N SER A 13 3.49 -9.66 -0.68
CA SER A 13 3.49 -8.36 -1.35
C SER A 13 3.18 -7.17 -0.44
N HIS A 14 2.74 -7.40 0.80
CA HIS A 14 2.29 -6.31 1.67
C HIS A 14 2.33 -6.71 3.15
N CYS A 15 3.41 -6.33 3.85
CA CYS A 15 3.57 -6.57 5.27
C CYS A 15 4.16 -5.34 5.99
N HIS A 16 4.02 -5.29 7.32
CA HIS A 16 4.56 -4.19 8.14
C HIS A 16 5.43 -4.68 9.32
N PRO A 17 6.49 -5.47 9.07
CA PRO A 17 7.35 -6.01 10.13
C PRO A 17 8.08 -4.91 10.93
N GLN A 18 8.23 -3.71 10.36
CA GLN A 18 8.83 -2.54 11.00
C GLN A 18 7.91 -1.88 12.05
N PHE A 19 6.65 -2.30 12.14
CA PHE A 19 5.72 -1.72 13.09
C PHE A 19 6.07 -2.06 14.56
N PRO A 20 5.65 -1.22 15.52
CA PRO A 20 5.95 -1.42 16.94
C PRO A 20 5.43 -2.75 17.52
N GLN A 21 4.38 -3.32 16.93
CA GLN A 21 3.79 -4.60 17.34
C GLN A 21 4.80 -5.75 17.29
N TYR A 22 5.82 -5.65 16.43
CA TYR A 22 6.89 -6.64 16.31
C TYR A 22 8.15 -6.28 17.13
N ASN A 23 8.17 -5.21 17.92
CA ASN A 23 9.40 -4.79 18.61
C ASN A 23 9.99 -5.85 19.55
N GLN A 24 9.16 -6.77 20.07
CA GLN A 24 9.61 -7.80 21.00
C GLN A 24 10.24 -9.00 20.30
N ASP A 25 9.83 -9.32 19.07
CA ASP A 25 10.19 -10.56 18.39
C ASP A 25 10.50 -10.40 16.88
N ARG A 26 10.74 -9.17 16.39
CA ARG A 26 10.96 -8.88 14.95
C ARG A 26 12.01 -9.79 14.33
N GLU A 27 13.18 -9.87 14.95
CA GLU A 27 14.29 -10.67 14.43
C GLU A 27 13.95 -12.17 14.40
N GLU A 28 13.26 -12.67 15.43
CA GLU A 28 12.79 -14.06 15.46
C GLU A 28 11.71 -14.32 14.40
N MET A 29 10.81 -13.37 14.19
CA MET A 29 9.77 -13.45 13.16
C MET A 29 10.38 -13.44 11.76
N LEU A 30 11.35 -12.57 11.49
CA LEU A 30 12.06 -12.51 10.21
C LEU A 30 12.87 -13.77 9.96
N ALA A 31 13.54 -14.32 10.98
CA ALA A 31 14.25 -15.59 10.87
C ALA A 31 13.29 -16.74 10.51
N ARG A 32 12.11 -16.81 11.13
CA ARG A 32 11.07 -17.79 10.77
C ARG A 32 10.58 -17.62 9.32
N ALA A 33 10.46 -16.39 8.84
CA ALA A 33 10.07 -16.12 7.47
C ALA A 33 11.15 -16.56 6.47
N GLU A 34 12.42 -16.29 6.79
CA GLU A 34 13.58 -16.73 6.00
C GLU A 34 13.70 -18.26 5.96
N ASP A 35 13.57 -18.95 7.10
CA ASP A 35 13.58 -20.42 7.17
C ASP A 35 12.45 -21.08 6.34
N ALA A 36 11.35 -20.33 6.16
CA ALA A 36 10.21 -20.71 5.36
C ALA A 36 10.31 -20.28 3.88
N ASP A 37 11.45 -19.71 3.46
CA ASP A 37 11.70 -19.18 2.11
C ASP A 37 10.70 -18.09 1.68
N ILE A 38 10.25 -17.27 2.63
CA ILE A 38 9.33 -16.15 2.39
C ILE A 38 10.14 -14.89 2.06
N SER A 39 9.81 -14.29 0.94
CA SER A 39 10.27 -12.95 0.53
C SER A 39 9.15 -11.93 0.72
N MET A 40 9.47 -10.65 0.90
CA MET A 40 8.42 -9.67 1.21
C MET A 40 8.71 -8.22 0.78
N VAL A 41 7.63 -7.45 0.65
CA VAL A 41 7.68 -5.97 0.61
C VAL A 41 7.23 -5.44 1.97
N CYS A 42 8.15 -4.79 2.68
CA CYS A 42 7.90 -4.02 3.89
C CYS A 42 7.29 -2.66 3.51
N VAL A 43 6.01 -2.47 3.80
CA VAL A 43 5.25 -1.33 3.30
C VAL A 43 5.28 -0.17 4.29
N GLY A 44 5.77 0.99 3.83
CA GLY A 44 5.69 2.25 4.56
C GLY A 44 4.28 2.85 4.52
N THR A 45 3.83 3.43 5.64
CA THR A 45 2.49 4.05 5.75
C THR A 45 2.55 5.53 6.07
N ASN A 46 3.71 6.04 6.46
CA ASN A 46 4.00 7.46 6.67
C ASN A 46 5.51 7.67 6.56
N LEU A 47 6.03 8.89 6.77
CA LEU A 47 7.47 9.12 6.59
C LEU A 47 8.33 8.26 7.53
N GLU A 48 7.98 8.21 8.82
CA GLU A 48 8.72 7.43 9.82
C GLU A 48 8.69 5.92 9.48
N MET A 49 7.53 5.38 9.16
CA MET A 49 7.37 3.97 8.81
C MET A 49 7.99 3.63 7.46
N SER A 50 8.05 4.58 6.52
CA SER A 50 8.77 4.44 5.25
C SER A 50 10.28 4.40 5.48
N GLN A 51 10.83 5.25 6.35
CA GLN A 51 12.24 5.22 6.73
C GLN A 51 12.60 3.87 7.36
N LYS A 52 11.82 3.41 8.35
CA LYS A 52 12.05 2.11 8.98
C LYS A 52 11.89 0.94 8.03
N ALA A 53 10.99 1.02 7.05
CA ALA A 53 10.83 0.00 6.02
C ALA A 53 12.09 -0.09 5.14
N VAL A 54 12.66 1.03 4.73
CA VAL A 54 13.92 1.09 3.97
C VAL A 54 15.08 0.55 4.80
N GLU A 55 15.23 1.01 6.04
CA GLU A 55 16.29 0.54 6.95
C GLU A 55 16.23 -0.98 7.19
N LEU A 56 15.01 -1.54 7.28
CA LEU A 56 14.83 -2.98 7.41
C LEU A 56 15.20 -3.69 6.10
N ALA A 57 14.72 -3.21 4.96
CA ALA A 57 15.02 -3.79 3.66
C ALA A 57 16.50 -3.77 3.31
N GLU A 58 17.27 -2.78 3.78
CA GLU A 58 18.72 -2.71 3.58
C GLU A 58 19.51 -3.79 4.33
N LYS A 59 18.95 -4.32 5.44
CA LYS A 59 19.59 -5.33 6.28
C LYS A 59 19.37 -6.77 5.81
N HIS A 60 18.39 -7.00 4.94
CA HIS A 60 17.98 -8.34 4.50
C HIS A 60 17.91 -8.44 2.98
N GLU A 61 18.43 -9.51 2.39
CA GLU A 61 18.45 -9.66 0.92
C GLU A 61 17.05 -9.87 0.33
N ASN A 62 16.21 -10.66 1.01
CA ASN A 62 14.84 -11.07 0.63
C ASN A 62 13.73 -10.09 1.03
N ILE A 63 14.09 -8.90 1.52
CA ILE A 63 13.14 -7.83 1.88
C ILE A 63 13.36 -6.63 0.96
N TRP A 64 12.26 -6.11 0.43
CA TRP A 64 12.18 -4.84 -0.28
C TRP A 64 11.27 -3.88 0.48
N ALA A 65 11.30 -2.60 0.12
CA ALA A 65 10.49 -1.58 0.75
C ALA A 65 9.54 -0.91 -0.25
N SER A 66 8.46 -0.35 0.27
CA SER A 66 7.72 0.71 -0.41
C SER A 66 7.72 1.99 0.44
N VAL A 67 7.58 3.11 -0.23
CA VAL A 67 7.54 4.44 0.39
C VAL A 67 6.22 5.11 0.02
N GLY A 68 5.48 5.60 1.01
CA GLY A 68 4.17 6.19 0.77
C GLY A 68 3.57 6.78 2.04
N LEU A 69 2.43 7.46 1.86
CA LEU A 69 1.63 8.01 2.93
C LEU A 69 0.20 7.45 2.84
N HIS A 70 -0.17 6.69 3.86
CA HIS A 70 -1.46 6.06 4.00
C HIS A 70 -2.56 7.15 4.06
N PRO A 71 -3.75 6.95 3.46
CA PRO A 71 -4.80 7.96 3.40
C PRO A 71 -5.19 8.56 4.76
N ASN A 72 -5.14 7.77 5.83
CA ASN A 72 -5.45 8.25 7.20
C ASN A 72 -4.41 9.22 7.79
N ASP A 73 -3.20 9.30 7.23
CA ASP A 73 -2.12 10.19 7.67
C ASP A 73 -2.00 11.43 6.76
N PHE A 74 -3.05 11.74 5.99
CA PHE A 74 -3.06 12.84 5.01
C PHE A 74 -2.52 14.17 5.56
N GLY A 75 -2.76 14.48 6.84
CA GLY A 75 -2.33 15.73 7.46
C GLY A 75 -0.81 15.95 7.48
N GLU A 76 -0.01 14.89 7.34
CA GLU A 76 1.45 14.97 7.41
C GLU A 76 2.03 15.92 6.36
N LEU A 77 1.56 15.84 5.10
CA LEU A 77 2.10 16.63 4.00
C LEU A 77 1.56 18.06 3.90
N PHE A 78 0.46 18.39 4.60
CA PHE A 78 -0.16 19.71 4.47
C PHE A 78 0.48 20.75 5.39
N GLU A 79 0.56 21.98 4.88
CA GLU A 79 0.78 23.20 5.66
C GLU A 79 -0.35 24.18 5.31
N GLY A 80 -1.33 24.30 6.21
CA GLY A 80 -2.64 24.87 5.88
C GLY A 80 -3.40 23.99 4.87
N ASP A 81 -3.75 24.57 3.72
CA ASP A 81 -4.51 23.91 2.65
C ASP A 81 -3.67 23.55 1.43
N LYS A 82 -2.33 23.55 1.56
CA LYS A 82 -1.42 23.18 0.48
C LYS A 82 -0.47 22.09 0.93
N ILE A 83 -0.11 21.20 0.01
CA ILE A 83 1.00 20.26 0.19
C ILE A 83 2.29 21.08 0.29
N SER A 84 3.03 20.86 1.37
CA SER A 84 4.28 21.57 1.68
C SER A 84 5.46 20.89 0.95
N PRO A 85 6.17 21.60 0.05
CA PRO A 85 7.34 21.05 -0.63
C PRO A 85 8.39 20.50 0.34
N GLN A 86 8.63 21.21 1.44
CA GLN A 86 9.59 20.82 2.48
C GLN A 86 9.24 19.48 3.12
N LYS A 87 7.95 19.18 3.27
CA LYS A 87 7.49 17.92 3.83
C LYS A 87 7.53 16.77 2.82
N THR A 88 7.45 17.08 1.52
CA THR A 88 7.57 16.08 0.46
C THR A 88 9.01 15.68 0.14
N ASP A 89 10.00 16.54 0.43
CA ASP A 89 11.42 16.29 0.12
C ASP A 89 11.97 14.99 0.74
N ALA A 90 11.51 14.64 1.94
CA ALA A 90 11.95 13.43 2.61
C ALA A 90 11.46 12.15 1.89
N PHE A 91 10.24 12.16 1.35
CA PHE A 91 9.74 11.05 0.53
C PHE A 91 10.52 10.94 -0.78
N LEU A 92 10.78 12.08 -1.45
CA LEU A 92 11.58 12.13 -2.68
C LEU A 92 12.98 11.51 -2.48
N HIS A 93 13.60 11.77 -1.33
CA HIS A 93 14.90 11.17 -1.01
C HIS A 93 14.82 9.65 -0.86
N LEU A 94 13.85 9.15 -0.09
CA LEU A 94 13.71 7.71 0.18
C LEU A 94 13.41 6.89 -1.07
N VAL A 95 12.60 7.42 -2.00
CA VAL A 95 12.21 6.70 -3.23
C VAL A 95 13.40 6.31 -4.11
N ASN A 96 14.51 7.04 -4.03
CA ASN A 96 15.73 6.75 -4.78
C ASN A 96 16.54 5.56 -4.22
N ASN A 97 16.18 5.03 -3.06
CA ASN A 97 16.86 3.88 -2.50
C ASN A 97 16.64 2.62 -3.36
N LYS A 98 17.70 1.85 -3.62
CA LYS A 98 17.67 0.63 -4.44
C LYS A 98 16.73 -0.46 -3.92
N LYS A 99 16.44 -0.47 -2.62
CA LYS A 99 15.51 -1.41 -1.99
C LYS A 99 14.05 -0.97 -2.10
N VAL A 100 13.78 0.26 -2.51
CA VAL A 100 12.41 0.75 -2.74
C VAL A 100 11.92 0.31 -4.12
N VAL A 101 10.92 -0.56 -4.13
CA VAL A 101 10.39 -1.18 -5.36
C VAL A 101 9.02 -0.68 -5.76
N ALA A 102 8.31 0.02 -4.87
CA ALA A 102 6.97 0.53 -5.12
C ALA A 102 6.71 1.85 -4.37
N ILE A 103 5.71 2.61 -4.83
CA ILE A 103 5.13 3.73 -4.10
C ILE A 103 3.85 3.27 -3.42
N GLY A 104 3.79 3.43 -2.11
CA GLY A 104 2.68 2.99 -1.29
C GLY A 104 3.12 2.69 0.13
N GLU A 105 2.21 2.56 1.08
CA GLU A 105 0.76 2.51 0.90
C GLU A 105 0.15 3.90 0.65
N ILE A 106 -0.64 4.03 -0.43
CA ILE A 106 -1.33 5.27 -0.80
C ILE A 106 -2.76 4.92 -1.25
N GLY A 107 -3.68 5.88 -1.27
CA GLY A 107 -5.02 5.64 -1.80
C GLY A 107 -6.08 6.37 -0.99
N LEU A 108 -7.26 5.76 -0.82
CA LEU A 108 -8.42 6.39 -0.17
C LEU A 108 -9.05 5.46 0.89
N ASP A 109 -9.37 6.01 2.07
CA ASP A 109 -10.06 5.31 3.17
C ASP A 109 -11.27 6.12 3.64
N TYR A 110 -12.42 5.83 3.05
CA TYR A 110 -13.68 6.53 3.38
C TYR A 110 -14.42 5.89 4.55
N TYR A 111 -13.96 4.72 5.00
CA TYR A 111 -14.45 4.12 6.24
C TYR A 111 -14.01 4.94 7.45
N ARG A 112 -12.74 5.39 7.48
CA ARG A 112 -12.21 6.22 8.57
C ARG A 112 -12.31 7.72 8.33
N THR A 113 -12.65 8.15 7.11
CA THR A 113 -12.79 9.56 6.76
C THR A 113 -14.16 9.83 6.14
N PRO A 114 -15.19 10.06 6.97
CA PRO A 114 -16.56 10.24 6.49
C PRO A 114 -16.83 11.63 5.90
N ASP A 115 -16.02 12.64 6.20
CA ASP A 115 -16.23 14.02 5.75
C ASP A 115 -15.54 14.31 4.40
N LYS A 116 -16.17 15.15 3.58
CA LYS A 116 -15.74 15.40 2.19
C LYS A 116 -14.47 16.24 2.09
N GLU A 117 -14.19 17.11 3.06
CA GLU A 117 -13.00 17.97 3.05
C GLU A 117 -11.73 17.14 3.25
N HIS A 118 -11.71 16.22 4.21
CA HIS A 118 -10.58 15.33 4.40
C HIS A 118 -10.47 14.28 3.28
N GLN A 119 -11.58 13.82 2.70
CA GLN A 119 -11.54 12.96 1.51
C GLN A 119 -10.87 13.66 0.32
N LYS A 120 -11.12 14.96 0.14
CA LYS A 120 -10.42 15.76 -0.87
C LYS A 120 -8.92 15.80 -0.63
N LYS A 121 -8.49 15.99 0.64
CA LYS A 121 -7.07 15.94 1.01
C LYS A 121 -6.42 14.58 0.73
N GLN A 122 -7.14 13.47 0.95
CA GLN A 122 -6.67 12.14 0.54
C GLN A 122 -6.47 12.03 -0.98
N LYS A 123 -7.40 12.54 -1.79
CA LYS A 123 -7.28 12.54 -3.26
C LYS A 123 -6.08 13.34 -3.74
N GLU A 124 -5.86 14.54 -3.20
CA GLU A 124 -4.72 15.38 -3.55
C GLU A 124 -3.38 14.68 -3.25
N ILE A 125 -3.27 14.00 -2.11
CA ILE A 125 -2.07 13.22 -1.76
C ILE A 125 -1.94 11.98 -2.64
N PHE A 126 -3.03 11.30 -2.96
CA PHE A 126 -3.00 10.15 -3.85
C PHE A 126 -2.49 10.54 -5.25
N GLU A 127 -2.99 11.63 -5.82
CA GLU A 127 -2.52 12.19 -7.09
C GLU A 127 -1.05 12.63 -7.02
N PHE A 128 -0.62 13.23 -5.92
CA PHE A 128 0.80 13.56 -5.70
C PHE A 128 1.69 12.31 -5.77
N PHE A 129 1.33 11.24 -5.07
CA PHE A 129 2.13 10.01 -5.07
C PHE A 129 2.05 9.23 -6.39
N ILE A 130 0.95 9.32 -7.15
CA ILE A 130 0.88 8.79 -8.51
C ILE A 130 1.92 9.47 -9.40
N ASN A 131 2.03 10.80 -9.33
CA ASN A 131 3.03 11.55 -10.08
C ASN A 131 4.46 11.20 -9.63
N LEU A 132 4.67 11.04 -8.32
CA LEU A 132 5.97 10.61 -7.78
C LEU A 132 6.37 9.22 -8.31
N ALA A 133 5.42 8.29 -8.35
CA ALA A 133 5.63 6.95 -8.90
C ALA A 133 5.96 7.00 -10.39
N TYR A 134 5.27 7.83 -11.16
CA TYR A 134 5.56 8.03 -12.58
C TYR A 134 6.99 8.52 -12.82
N GLN A 135 7.40 9.56 -12.08
CA GLN A 135 8.74 10.15 -12.19
C GLN A 135 9.87 9.16 -11.85
N ASN A 136 9.59 8.19 -10.98
CA ASN A 136 10.56 7.20 -10.52
C ASN A 136 10.36 5.80 -11.11
N GLN A 137 9.45 5.66 -12.08
CA GLN A 137 9.15 4.41 -12.78
C GLN A 137 8.79 3.25 -11.83
N LYS A 138 7.97 3.55 -10.81
CA LYS A 138 7.58 2.60 -9.77
C LYS A 138 6.10 2.19 -9.90
N PRO A 139 5.76 0.91 -9.65
CA PRO A 139 4.38 0.50 -9.47
C PRO A 139 3.79 1.06 -8.17
N LEU A 140 2.46 1.03 -8.06
CA LEU A 140 1.74 1.50 -6.86
C LEU A 140 1.29 0.35 -5.95
N ILE A 141 1.23 0.60 -4.64
CA ILE A 141 0.51 -0.22 -3.66
C ILE A 141 -0.66 0.62 -3.14
N ILE A 142 -1.88 0.25 -3.55
CA ILE A 142 -3.09 1.06 -3.41
C ILE A 142 -4.00 0.52 -2.31
N HIS A 143 -4.26 1.34 -1.30
CA HIS A 143 -5.31 1.15 -0.30
C HIS A 143 -6.63 1.69 -0.82
N GLY A 144 -7.66 0.85 -0.77
CA GLY A 144 -9.03 1.26 -1.06
C GLY A 144 -9.97 0.70 -0.02
N ARG A 145 -10.69 1.58 0.67
CA ARG A 145 -11.70 1.16 1.65
C ARG A 145 -12.95 2.03 1.61
N ASP A 146 -14.05 1.42 1.20
CA ASP A 146 -15.36 2.07 1.12
C ASP A 146 -15.96 2.35 2.51
N SER A 147 -16.79 3.40 2.57
CA SER A 147 -17.59 3.69 3.76
C SER A 147 -18.80 2.75 3.86
N GLN A 148 -19.02 2.16 5.03
CA GLN A 148 -20.15 1.25 5.26
C GLN A 148 -21.52 1.96 5.29
N THR A 149 -21.56 3.23 5.67
CA THR A 149 -22.82 3.97 5.90
C THR A 149 -23.33 4.74 4.68
N GLY A 150 -22.73 4.55 3.50
CA GLY A 150 -23.14 5.22 2.25
C GLY A 150 -22.89 6.73 2.19
N SER A 151 -22.90 7.42 3.33
CA SER A 151 -22.65 8.86 3.46
C SER A 151 -21.19 9.26 3.20
N GLY A 152 -20.24 8.36 3.49
CA GLY A 152 -18.82 8.58 3.17
C GLY A 152 -18.47 8.35 1.70
N GLY A 153 -19.31 7.69 0.90
CA GLY A 153 -19.06 7.43 -0.52
C GLY A 153 -18.21 6.18 -0.81
N LYS A 154 -17.83 6.01 -2.08
CA LYS A 154 -17.15 4.84 -2.63
C LYS A 154 -15.68 5.15 -2.96
N ALA A 155 -14.77 4.73 -2.10
CA ALA A 155 -13.34 4.92 -2.26
C ALA A 155 -12.81 4.21 -3.52
N HIS A 156 -13.25 2.98 -3.80
CA HIS A 156 -12.83 2.27 -5.00
C HIS A 156 -13.25 2.99 -6.29
N GLY A 157 -14.46 3.54 -6.33
CA GLY A 157 -14.94 4.33 -7.47
C GLY A 157 -14.04 5.53 -7.75
N ASP A 158 -13.76 6.32 -6.72
CA ASP A 158 -12.93 7.52 -6.82
C ASP A 158 -11.46 7.18 -7.15
N ILE A 159 -10.92 6.10 -6.58
CA ILE A 159 -9.58 5.61 -6.93
C ILE A 159 -9.52 5.27 -8.43
N ILE A 160 -10.50 4.51 -8.93
CA ILE A 160 -10.54 4.09 -10.33
C ILE A 160 -10.67 5.30 -11.26
N GLU A 161 -11.42 6.32 -10.89
CA GLU A 161 -11.54 7.57 -11.67
C GLU A 161 -10.20 8.32 -11.77
N ILE A 162 -9.50 8.46 -10.64
CA ILE A 162 -8.18 9.09 -10.58
C ILE A 162 -7.16 8.29 -11.40
N LEU A 163 -7.13 6.96 -11.26
CA LEU A 163 -6.25 6.10 -12.04
C LEU A 163 -6.55 6.15 -13.54
N ASN A 164 -7.82 6.19 -13.94
CA ASN A 164 -8.20 6.34 -15.36
C ASN A 164 -7.70 7.66 -15.95
N SER A 165 -7.79 8.75 -15.16
CA SER A 165 -7.28 10.06 -15.56
C SER A 165 -5.76 10.05 -15.72
N ALA A 166 -5.07 9.24 -14.91
CA ALA A 166 -3.61 9.04 -14.95
C ALA A 166 -3.16 7.85 -15.82
N LYS A 167 -4.04 7.17 -16.57
CA LYS A 167 -3.74 5.85 -17.17
C LYS A 167 -2.48 5.76 -18.04
N ASN A 168 -2.09 6.88 -18.69
CA ASN A 168 -0.93 6.92 -19.58
C ASN A 168 0.42 7.02 -18.84
N ILE A 169 0.39 7.20 -17.52
CA ILE A 169 1.59 7.36 -16.68
C ILE A 169 1.72 6.28 -15.59
N LEU A 170 0.86 5.25 -15.63
CA LEU A 170 0.86 4.17 -14.64
C LEU A 170 1.86 3.07 -15.03
N TYR A 171 2.58 2.54 -14.04
CA TYR A 171 3.42 1.35 -14.15
C TYR A 171 2.74 0.09 -13.61
N GLY A 172 1.40 0.13 -13.46
CA GLY A 172 0.62 -0.90 -12.78
C GLY A 172 0.85 -0.90 -11.26
N GLY A 173 0.60 -2.04 -10.63
CA GLY A 173 0.75 -2.18 -9.18
C GLY A 173 -0.22 -3.18 -8.58
N VAL A 174 -0.56 -3.00 -7.30
CA VAL A 174 -1.48 -3.87 -6.57
C VAL A 174 -2.51 -3.02 -5.82
N ALA A 175 -3.80 -3.31 -6.01
CA ALA A 175 -4.83 -2.92 -5.04
C ALA A 175 -4.74 -3.92 -3.87
N HIS A 176 -4.05 -3.55 -2.79
CA HIS A 176 -3.80 -4.49 -1.69
C HIS A 176 -5.06 -4.69 -0.85
N SER A 177 -5.12 -5.83 -0.16
CA SER A 177 -6.24 -6.19 0.72
C SER A 177 -7.62 -5.92 0.06
N PHE A 178 -7.77 -6.30 -1.20
CA PHE A 178 -8.92 -5.96 -2.02
C PHE A 178 -10.21 -6.54 -1.43
N THR A 179 -11.18 -5.65 -1.15
CA THR A 179 -12.49 -5.99 -0.59
C THR A 179 -13.66 -5.39 -1.39
N GLY A 180 -13.38 -4.86 -2.58
CA GLY A 180 -14.38 -4.30 -3.48
C GLY A 180 -15.21 -5.37 -4.21
N SER A 181 -16.13 -4.89 -5.05
CA SER A 181 -16.99 -5.72 -5.90
C SER A 181 -16.25 -6.33 -7.09
N ILE A 182 -16.85 -7.36 -7.71
CA ILE A 182 -16.34 -7.98 -8.95
C ILE A 182 -16.19 -6.95 -10.08
N ASP A 183 -17.08 -5.96 -10.16
CA ASP A 183 -17.01 -4.93 -11.20
C ASP A 183 -15.86 -3.95 -10.95
N GLU A 184 -15.54 -3.63 -9.70
CA GLU A 184 -14.35 -2.86 -9.35
C GLU A 184 -13.08 -3.67 -9.59
N ALA A 185 -13.08 -4.96 -9.26
CA ALA A 185 -11.96 -5.87 -9.55
C ALA A 185 -11.58 -5.87 -11.03
N LYS A 186 -12.57 -6.00 -11.93
CA LYS A 186 -12.34 -5.94 -13.39
C LYS A 186 -11.71 -4.62 -13.82
N LYS A 187 -12.17 -3.50 -13.28
CA LYS A 187 -11.65 -2.17 -13.63
C LYS A 187 -10.19 -1.98 -13.18
N TYR A 188 -9.81 -2.49 -12.02
CA TYR A 188 -8.40 -2.50 -11.60
C TYR A 188 -7.54 -3.36 -12.54
N LEU A 189 -8.02 -4.55 -12.91
CA LEU A 189 -7.32 -5.44 -13.84
C LEU A 189 -7.16 -4.81 -15.24
N ASP A 190 -8.20 -4.14 -15.76
CA ASP A 190 -8.17 -3.42 -17.04
C ASP A 190 -7.16 -2.25 -17.03
N LEU A 191 -6.89 -1.68 -15.86
CA LEU A 191 -5.87 -0.65 -15.64
C LEU A 191 -4.45 -1.23 -15.41
N GLY A 192 -4.27 -2.54 -15.48
CA GLY A 192 -2.98 -3.21 -15.32
C GLY A 192 -2.55 -3.43 -13.86
N PHE A 193 -3.49 -3.39 -12.91
CA PHE A 193 -3.23 -3.71 -11.50
C PHE A 193 -3.53 -5.17 -11.19
N TYR A 194 -2.81 -5.71 -10.22
CA TYR A 194 -3.16 -6.95 -9.53
C TYR A 194 -4.05 -6.68 -8.32
N LEU A 195 -4.72 -7.72 -7.84
CA LEU A 195 -5.54 -7.67 -6.64
C LEU A 195 -4.84 -8.47 -5.53
N GLY A 196 -4.55 -7.82 -4.40
CA GLY A 196 -3.94 -8.46 -3.24
C GLY A 196 -5.01 -9.03 -2.31
N PHE A 197 -4.87 -10.28 -1.92
CA PHE A 197 -5.74 -10.94 -0.94
C PHE A 197 -4.93 -11.34 0.28
N ASN A 198 -5.55 -11.25 1.46
CA ASN A 198 -4.95 -11.63 2.74
C ASN A 198 -5.91 -12.50 3.55
N GLY A 199 -5.59 -12.74 4.82
CA GLY A 199 -6.38 -13.61 5.70
C GLY A 199 -7.87 -13.24 5.83
N ILE A 200 -8.30 -12.03 5.47
CA ILE A 200 -9.73 -11.67 5.45
C ILE A 200 -10.53 -12.61 4.54
N ILE A 201 -9.93 -13.14 3.46
CA ILE A 201 -10.61 -14.07 2.56
C ILE A 201 -11.05 -15.37 3.24
N THR A 202 -10.43 -15.74 4.36
CA THR A 202 -10.79 -16.95 5.12
C THR A 202 -11.90 -16.71 6.13
N PHE A 203 -12.38 -15.48 6.28
CA PHE A 203 -13.49 -15.18 7.18
C PHE A 203 -14.77 -15.76 6.60
N THR A 204 -15.31 -16.79 7.24
CA THR A 204 -16.60 -17.35 6.87
C THR A 204 -17.70 -16.38 7.28
N THR A 205 -18.60 -16.05 6.36
CA THR A 205 -19.89 -15.45 6.71
C THR A 205 -20.72 -16.50 7.44
N HIS A 206 -20.74 -16.49 8.77
CA HIS A 206 -21.78 -17.25 9.49
C HIS A 206 -23.12 -16.55 9.29
N ALA A 207 -23.86 -17.00 8.27
CA ALA A 207 -25.30 -16.88 8.19
C ALA A 207 -25.83 -18.23 7.69
N ALA A 208 -26.16 -19.10 8.64
CA ALA A 208 -27.09 -20.20 8.42
C ALA A 208 -28.52 -19.64 8.45
#